data_AF-A0A9X8DL26-F1
#
_entry.id   AF-A0A9X8DL26-F1
#
_cell.length_a   1.000
_cell.length_b   1.000
_cell.length_c   1.000
_cell.angle_alpha   90.00
_cell.angle_beta   90.00
_cell.angle_gamma   90.00
#
_symmetry.space_group_name_H-M   'P 1'
#
loop_
_entity.id
_entity.type
_entity.pdbx_description
1 polymer ?
#
loop_
_entity_poly.entity_id
_entity_poly.type
_entity_poly.pdbx_seq_one_letter_code
_entity_poly.pdbx_strand_id
1 'polypeptide(L)'
;MTPDNQTRLVEGIGSTIDLSVAEATAAQKALEEQVAQMSSHGRNLEDSLRIAREKIAALEDQASTMSSHGRTLQDSLRIAHDEIARLTRASESETPSTSRLKSIKLDVAKFGGAESDKLLRWLLQVSTAADAQRISDDATRVAFAMSHLKGRAEDWAFSKRLTDRHCFPSFAVFETELKAMFLPPN
;
A
#
# COMPACT_ATOMS: atom_id res chain seq x y z
N MET A 1 73.00 -81.66 -17.84
CA MET A 1 72.48 -80.30 -18.11
C MET A 1 73.44 -79.63 -19.06
N THR A 2 73.01 -79.27 -20.28
CA THR A 2 73.83 -78.57 -21.27
C THR A 2 73.91 -77.08 -20.95
N PRO A 3 75.02 -76.39 -21.29
CA PRO A 3 75.21 -74.96 -21.02
C PRO A 3 74.06 -74.08 -21.53
N ASP A 4 73.49 -74.38 -22.70
CA ASP A 4 72.35 -73.66 -23.28
C ASP A 4 71.10 -73.62 -22.40
N ASN A 5 70.84 -74.67 -21.60
CA ASN A 5 69.68 -74.70 -20.70
C ASN A 5 69.87 -73.81 -19.47
N GLN A 6 71.09 -73.60 -18.99
CA GLN A 6 71.35 -72.66 -17.90
C GLN A 6 71.22 -71.22 -18.37
N THR A 7 71.72 -70.90 -19.57
CA THR A 7 71.62 -69.54 -20.14
C THR A 7 70.16 -69.13 -20.36
N ARG A 8 69.33 -70.02 -20.94
CA ARG A 8 67.89 -69.76 -21.12
C ARG A 8 67.14 -69.57 -19.81
N LEU A 9 67.53 -70.28 -18.75
CA LEU A 9 66.91 -70.16 -17.43
C LEU A 9 67.25 -68.81 -16.78
N VAL A 10 68.51 -68.39 -16.86
CA VAL A 10 68.96 -67.10 -16.32
C VAL A 10 68.30 -65.94 -17.07
N GLU A 11 68.20 -66.02 -18.40
CA GLU A 11 67.46 -65.04 -19.21
C GLU A 11 65.96 -64.99 -18.86
N GLY A 12 65.32 -66.16 -18.69
CA GLY A 12 63.90 -66.22 -18.32
C GLY A 12 63.62 -65.64 -16.93
N ILE A 13 64.52 -65.86 -15.97
CA ILE A 13 64.44 -65.27 -14.62
C ILE A 13 64.65 -63.75 -14.71
N GLY A 14 65.65 -63.29 -15.46
CA GLY A 14 65.89 -61.86 -15.69
C GLY A 14 64.68 -61.16 -16.30
N SER A 15 64.12 -61.72 -17.38
CA SER A 15 62.92 -61.18 -18.03
C SER A 15 61.69 -61.17 -17.12
N THR A 16 61.56 -62.13 -16.20
CA THR A 16 60.46 -62.16 -15.22
C THR A 16 60.62 -61.06 -14.17
N ILE A 17 61.84 -60.86 -13.67
CA ILE A 17 62.14 -59.79 -12.71
C ILE A 17 61.89 -58.42 -13.33
N ASP A 18 62.35 -58.19 -14.56
CA ASP A 18 62.14 -56.93 -15.27
C ASP A 18 60.65 -56.62 -15.48
N LEU A 19 59.84 -57.64 -15.81
CA LEU A 19 58.39 -57.50 -15.92
C LEU A 19 57.75 -57.11 -14.57
N SER A 20 58.10 -57.82 -13.49
CA SER A 20 57.57 -57.50 -12.14
C SER A 20 58.01 -56.11 -11.65
N VAL A 21 59.23 -55.68 -11.97
CA VAL A 21 59.72 -54.33 -11.64
C VAL A 21 58.96 -53.27 -12.44
N ALA A 22 58.71 -53.51 -13.73
CA ALA A 22 57.91 -52.61 -14.56
C ALA A 22 56.47 -52.48 -14.05
N GLU A 23 55.84 -53.59 -13.69
CA GLU A 23 54.49 -53.62 -13.10
C GLU A 23 54.44 -52.87 -11.76
N ALA A 24 55.42 -53.11 -10.87
CA ALA A 24 55.51 -52.41 -9.59
C ALA A 24 55.72 -50.90 -9.77
N THR A 25 56.53 -50.49 -10.75
CA THR A 25 56.79 -49.07 -11.06
C THR A 25 55.54 -48.40 -11.62
N ALA A 26 54.79 -49.09 -12.49
CA ALA A 26 53.52 -48.59 -13.01
C ALA A 26 52.46 -48.46 -11.90
N ALA A 27 52.37 -49.45 -11.01
CA ALA A 27 51.48 -49.42 -9.86
C ALA A 27 51.83 -48.29 -8.88
N GLN A 28 53.12 -48.05 -8.63
CA GLN A 28 53.57 -46.94 -7.80
C GLN A 28 53.18 -45.59 -8.41
N LYS A 29 53.41 -45.41 -9.72
CA LYS A 29 53.05 -44.16 -10.40
C LYS A 29 51.53 -43.89 -10.36
N ALA A 30 50.72 -44.93 -10.55
CA ALA A 30 49.26 -44.83 -10.44
C ALA A 30 48.81 -44.43 -9.03
N LEU A 31 49.48 -44.96 -7.99
CA LEU A 31 49.21 -44.58 -6.61
C LEU A 31 49.60 -43.12 -6.32
N GLU A 32 50.76 -42.67 -6.82
CA GLU A 32 51.19 -41.27 -6.69
C GLU A 32 50.22 -40.30 -7.37
N GLU A 33 49.72 -40.62 -8.57
CA GLU A 33 48.69 -39.84 -9.25
C GLU A 33 47.39 -39.79 -8.43
N GLN A 34 46.97 -40.92 -7.85
CA GLN A 34 45.79 -40.97 -7.00
C GLN A 34 45.96 -40.12 -5.72
N VAL A 35 47.13 -40.16 -5.08
CA VAL A 35 47.44 -39.32 -3.90
C VAL A 35 47.43 -37.84 -4.28
N ALA A 36 48.01 -37.46 -5.43
CA ALA A 36 47.96 -36.09 -5.92
C ALA A 36 46.51 -35.62 -6.18
N GLN A 37 45.69 -36.49 -6.77
CA GLN A 37 44.27 -36.22 -7.00
C GLN A 37 43.50 -36.05 -5.69
N MET A 38 43.68 -36.94 -4.71
CA MET A 38 43.06 -36.82 -3.38
C MET A 38 43.50 -35.54 -2.67
N SER A 39 44.78 -35.17 -2.77
CA SER A 39 45.29 -33.94 -2.19
C SER A 39 44.64 -32.70 -2.83
N SER A 40 44.45 -32.71 -4.15
CA SER A 40 43.75 -31.62 -4.85
C SER A 40 42.28 -31.52 -4.45
N HIS A 41 41.62 -32.67 -4.30
CA HIS A 41 40.23 -32.75 -3.87
C HIS A 41 40.06 -32.25 -2.43
N GLY A 42 40.98 -32.60 -1.53
CA GLY A 42 41.00 -32.11 -0.15
C GLY A 42 41.09 -30.58 -0.08
N ARG A 43 41.99 -29.97 -0.86
CA ARG A 43 42.08 -28.50 -0.95
C ARG A 43 40.79 -27.86 -1.46
N ASN A 44 40.17 -28.46 -2.48
CA ASN A 44 38.91 -27.94 -3.03
C ASN A 44 37.75 -28.01 -2.03
N LEU A 45 37.67 -29.09 -1.24
CA LEU A 45 36.69 -29.24 -0.16
C LEU A 45 36.93 -28.20 0.94
N GLU A 46 38.19 -27.96 1.31
CA GLU A 46 38.55 -26.98 2.32
C GLU A 46 38.22 -25.54 1.89
N ASP A 47 38.47 -25.21 0.62
CA ASP A 47 38.07 -23.94 0.02
C ASP A 47 36.54 -23.79 0.00
N SER A 48 35.82 -24.86 -0.37
CA SER A 48 34.36 -24.86 -0.37
C SER A 48 33.78 -24.66 1.05
N LEU A 49 34.38 -25.31 2.06
CA LEU A 49 34.01 -25.14 3.46
C LEU A 49 34.29 -23.73 3.97
N ARG A 50 35.41 -23.11 3.57
CA ARG A 50 35.73 -21.73 3.92
C ARG A 50 34.69 -20.77 3.35
N ILE A 51 34.36 -20.90 2.07
CA ILE A 51 33.31 -20.10 1.42
C ILE A 51 31.94 -20.32 2.09
N ALA A 52 31.61 -21.55 2.44
CA ALA A 52 30.35 -21.85 3.13
C ALA A 52 30.28 -21.15 4.51
N ARG A 53 31.38 -21.14 5.27
CA ARG A 53 31.45 -20.45 6.56
C ARG A 53 31.28 -18.94 6.41
N GLU A 54 31.93 -18.33 5.43
CA GLU A 54 31.77 -16.90 5.13
C GLU A 54 30.32 -16.55 4.76
N LYS A 55 29.67 -17.40 3.95
CA LYS A 55 28.25 -17.22 3.61
C LYS A 55 27.33 -17.34 4.83
N ILE A 56 27.60 -18.27 5.73
CA ILE A 56 26.83 -18.40 6.98
C ILE A 56 26.95 -17.12 7.81
N ALA A 57 28.17 -16.61 8.00
CA ALA A 57 28.40 -15.37 8.73
C ALA A 57 27.67 -14.17 8.10
N ALA A 58 27.69 -14.07 6.76
CA ALA A 58 26.96 -13.01 6.05
C ALA A 58 25.44 -13.11 6.22
N LEU A 59 24.89 -14.33 6.21
CA LEU A 59 23.45 -14.55 6.44
C LEU A 59 23.05 -14.23 7.89
N GLU A 60 23.90 -14.52 8.87
CA GLU A 60 23.68 -14.17 10.27
C GLU A 60 23.66 -12.64 10.48
N ASP A 61 24.55 -11.91 9.82
CA ASP A 61 24.56 -10.43 9.84
C ASP A 61 23.29 -9.85 9.19
N GLN A 62 22.88 -10.41 8.05
CA GLN A 62 21.64 -10.02 7.38
C GLN A 62 20.41 -10.29 8.27
N ALA A 63 20.33 -11.46 8.91
CA ALA A 63 19.25 -11.81 9.82
C ALA A 63 19.20 -10.86 11.04
N SER A 64 20.35 -10.48 11.57
CA SER A 64 20.47 -9.50 12.66
C SER A 64 19.96 -8.13 12.24
N THR A 65 20.33 -7.68 11.04
CA THR A 65 19.84 -6.42 10.45
C THR A 65 18.34 -6.45 10.24
N MET A 66 17.79 -7.53 9.69
CA MET A 66 16.34 -7.70 9.50
C MET A 66 15.59 -7.69 10.83
N SER A 67 16.13 -8.36 11.86
CA SER A 67 15.54 -8.36 13.20
C SER A 67 15.53 -6.94 13.81
N SER A 68 16.62 -6.18 13.61
CA SER A 68 16.70 -4.78 14.03
C SER A 68 15.64 -3.92 13.34
N HIS A 69 15.53 -4.03 12.02
CA HIS A 69 14.53 -3.31 11.24
C HIS A 69 13.09 -3.66 11.66
N GLY A 70 12.82 -4.95 11.94
CA GLY A 70 11.54 -5.41 12.47
C GLY A 70 11.18 -4.74 13.80
N ARG A 71 12.14 -4.58 14.72
CA ARG A 71 11.93 -3.84 15.98
C ARG A 71 11.59 -2.36 15.72
N THR A 72 12.32 -1.70 14.83
CA THR A 72 12.04 -0.30 14.47
C THR A 72 10.65 -0.11 13.87
N LEU A 73 10.22 -1.02 12.98
CA LEU A 73 8.87 -0.98 12.42
C LEU A 73 7.81 -1.21 13.51
N GLN A 74 8.05 -2.15 14.42
CA GLN A 74 7.16 -2.43 15.54
C GLN A 74 7.01 -1.22 16.47
N ASP A 75 8.12 -0.55 16.80
CA ASP A 75 8.09 0.68 17.60
C ASP A 75 7.34 1.81 16.88
N SER A 76 7.57 1.99 15.58
CA SER A 76 6.88 3.00 14.78
C SER A 76 5.37 2.75 14.75
N LEU A 77 4.95 1.48 14.58
CA LEU A 77 3.54 1.11 14.63
C LEU A 77 2.93 1.37 16.00
N ARG A 78 3.64 1.06 17.09
CA ARG A 78 3.17 1.35 18.46
C ARG A 78 2.94 2.85 18.66
N ILE A 79 3.90 3.69 18.25
CA ILE A 79 3.78 5.16 18.34
C ILE A 79 2.58 5.65 17.53
N ALA A 80 2.40 5.14 16.30
CA ALA A 80 1.27 5.52 15.47
C ALA A 80 -0.08 5.13 16.10
N HIS A 81 -0.18 3.94 16.70
CA HIS A 81 -1.39 3.51 17.41
C HIS A 81 -1.67 4.38 18.64
N ASP A 82 -0.65 4.71 19.43
CA ASP A 82 -0.79 5.57 20.60
C ASP A 82 -1.26 6.98 20.19
N GLU A 83 -0.74 7.51 19.07
CA GLU A 83 -1.17 8.81 18.57
C GLU A 83 -2.60 8.77 18.03
N ILE A 84 -3.00 7.71 17.32
CA ILE A 84 -4.40 7.50 16.90
C ILE A 84 -5.31 7.43 18.12
N ALA A 85 -4.93 6.67 19.14
CA ALA A 85 -5.71 6.54 20.37
C ALA A 85 -5.81 7.89 21.12
N ARG A 86 -4.72 8.66 21.14
CA ARG A 86 -4.68 10.00 21.72
C ARG A 86 -5.58 10.98 20.96
N LEU A 87 -5.53 10.98 19.64
CA LEU A 87 -6.38 11.83 18.79
C LEU A 87 -7.86 11.43 18.88
N THR A 88 -8.15 10.13 18.92
CA THR A 88 -9.52 9.62 19.11
C THR A 88 -10.06 10.07 20.46
N ARG A 89 -9.30 9.87 21.54
CA ARG A 89 -9.69 10.34 22.87
C ARG A 89 -9.76 11.86 22.93
N ALA A 90 -8.87 12.59 22.27
CA ALA A 90 -8.94 14.05 22.19
C ALA A 90 -10.21 14.50 21.47
N SER A 91 -10.63 13.82 20.39
CA SER A 91 -11.90 14.08 19.71
C SER A 91 -13.13 13.74 20.57
N GLU A 92 -13.03 12.78 21.49
CA GLU A 92 -14.08 12.42 22.44
C GLU A 92 -14.06 13.30 23.71
N SER A 93 -12.88 13.76 24.12
CA SER A 93 -12.61 14.59 25.30
C SER A 93 -12.57 16.07 25.00
N GLU A 94 -12.63 16.46 23.72
CA GLU A 94 -13.24 17.71 23.31
C GLU A 94 -14.68 17.68 23.83
N THR A 95 -14.82 17.98 25.12
CA THR A 95 -16.04 18.54 25.66
C THR A 95 -16.51 19.57 24.63
N PRO A 96 -17.77 19.53 24.17
CA PRO A 96 -18.27 20.51 23.22
C PRO A 96 -18.48 21.84 23.96
N SER A 97 -17.38 22.48 24.33
CA SER A 97 -17.31 23.86 24.82
C SER A 97 -17.04 24.82 23.66
N THR A 98 -16.78 24.32 22.45
CA THR A 98 -16.96 25.04 21.19
C THR A 98 -18.34 24.70 20.63
N SER A 99 -19.36 25.41 21.12
CA SER A 99 -20.57 25.61 20.32
C SER A 99 -21.31 24.30 19.95
N ARG A 100 -22.02 23.70 20.92
CA ARG A 100 -23.39 23.25 20.61
C ARG A 100 -24.25 24.49 20.38
N LEU A 101 -23.89 25.34 19.42
CA LEU A 101 -24.84 26.29 18.86
C LEU A 101 -25.87 25.40 18.19
N LYS A 102 -26.91 25.07 18.96
CA LYS A 102 -28.16 24.51 18.47
C LYS A 102 -28.45 25.31 17.21
N SER A 103 -28.50 24.65 16.05
CA SER A 103 -28.86 25.33 14.80
C SER A 103 -30.11 26.15 15.12
N ILE A 104 -30.03 27.46 14.97
CA ILE A 104 -31.16 28.31 15.30
C ILE A 104 -32.18 28.02 14.21
N LYS A 105 -33.28 27.36 14.59
CA LYS A 105 -34.37 27.08 13.67
C LYS A 105 -35.09 28.40 13.41
N LEU A 106 -34.59 29.14 12.44
CA LEU A 106 -35.27 30.32 11.91
C LEU A 106 -36.52 29.86 11.16
N ASP A 107 -37.66 30.44 11.50
CA ASP A 107 -38.89 30.22 10.75
C ASP A 107 -38.79 30.97 9.43
N VAL A 108 -38.81 30.21 8.33
CA VAL A 108 -38.76 30.76 6.97
C VAL A 108 -40.15 30.64 6.39
N ALA A 109 -40.74 31.80 6.05
CA ALA A 109 -42.05 31.86 5.43
C ALA A 109 -42.10 31.00 4.16
N LYS A 110 -43.26 30.42 3.85
CA LYS A 110 -43.44 29.66 2.60
C LYS A 110 -43.68 30.60 1.42
N PHE A 111 -42.98 30.43 0.31
CA PHE A 111 -43.17 31.23 -0.91
C PHE A 111 -44.10 30.54 -1.92
N GLY A 112 -45.17 31.24 -2.32
CA GLY A 112 -46.24 30.70 -3.18
C GLY A 112 -46.09 30.91 -4.68
N GLY A 113 -45.17 31.78 -5.12
CA GLY A 113 -44.99 32.11 -6.54
C GLY A 113 -45.96 33.16 -7.11
N ALA A 114 -46.79 33.83 -6.29
CA ALA A 114 -47.71 34.87 -6.73
C ALA A 114 -47.20 36.30 -6.42
N GLU A 115 -46.48 36.47 -5.31
CA GLU A 115 -46.00 37.77 -4.82
C GLU A 115 -44.54 38.02 -5.21
N SER A 116 -44.32 38.48 -6.44
CA SER A 116 -42.98 38.77 -6.97
C SER A 116 -42.22 39.81 -6.13
N ASP A 117 -42.93 40.76 -5.53
CA ASP A 117 -42.41 41.77 -4.60
C ASP A 117 -41.83 41.17 -3.30
N LYS A 118 -42.29 39.98 -2.91
CA LYS A 118 -41.81 39.28 -1.71
C LYS A 118 -40.69 38.29 -2.00
N LEU A 119 -40.40 37.98 -3.27
CA LEU A 119 -39.40 36.97 -3.65
C LEU A 119 -38.00 37.30 -3.15
N LEU A 120 -37.54 38.54 -3.38
CA LEU A 120 -36.19 38.96 -2.95
C LEU A 120 -36.05 38.92 -1.42
N ARG A 121 -37.10 39.32 -0.70
CA ARG A 121 -37.16 39.22 0.75
C ARG A 121 -37.11 37.76 1.22
N TRP A 122 -37.89 36.89 0.58
CA TRP A 122 -37.92 35.46 0.90
C TRP A 122 -36.56 34.79 0.65
N LEU A 123 -35.90 35.07 -0.49
CA LEU A 123 -34.57 34.55 -0.79
C LEU A 123 -33.55 34.96 0.29
N LEU A 124 -33.57 36.23 0.71
CA LEU A 124 -32.71 36.69 1.79
C LEU A 124 -32.99 35.93 3.10
N GLN A 125 -34.26 35.66 3.42
CA GLN A 125 -34.65 34.88 4.61
C GLN A 125 -34.16 33.43 4.54
N VAL A 126 -34.29 32.77 3.38
CA VAL A 126 -33.80 31.41 3.15
C VAL A 126 -32.28 31.34 3.27
N SER A 127 -31.55 32.25 2.64
CA SER A 127 -30.08 32.28 2.69
C SER A 127 -29.60 32.53 4.12
N THR A 128 -30.20 33.49 4.82
CA THR A 128 -29.90 33.77 6.23
C THR A 128 -30.20 32.57 7.14
N ALA A 129 -31.30 31.86 6.89
CA ALA A 129 -31.64 30.64 7.63
C ALA A 129 -30.69 29.48 7.34
N ALA A 130 -30.29 29.29 6.09
CA ALA A 130 -29.30 28.29 5.72
C ALA A 130 -27.95 28.57 6.40
N ASP A 131 -27.52 29.84 6.43
CA ASP A 131 -26.29 30.24 7.11
C ASP A 131 -26.39 30.07 8.63
N ALA A 132 -27.51 30.45 9.25
CA ALA A 132 -27.77 30.27 10.69
C ALA A 132 -27.88 28.78 11.09
N GLN A 133 -28.35 27.92 10.18
CA GLN A 133 -28.39 26.47 10.35
C GLN A 133 -27.07 25.79 9.95
N ARG A 134 -26.08 26.55 9.46
CA ARG A 134 -24.76 26.08 9.01
C ARG A 134 -24.84 25.05 7.86
N ILE A 135 -25.80 25.24 6.96
CA ILE A 135 -25.93 24.42 5.74
C ILE A 135 -24.86 24.88 4.73
N SER A 136 -23.73 24.17 4.66
CA SER A 136 -22.62 24.50 3.77
C SER A 136 -22.71 23.82 2.39
N ASP A 137 -23.39 22.68 2.30
CA ASP A 137 -23.55 21.93 1.06
C ASP A 137 -24.64 22.56 0.18
N ASP A 138 -24.31 22.80 -1.09
CA ASP A 138 -25.20 23.48 -2.04
C ASP A 138 -26.45 22.66 -2.36
N ALA A 139 -26.32 21.33 -2.48
CA ALA A 139 -27.47 20.47 -2.73
C ALA A 139 -28.45 20.49 -1.54
N THR A 140 -27.92 20.49 -0.32
CA THR A 140 -28.69 20.62 0.93
C THR A 140 -29.32 22.00 1.06
N ARG A 141 -28.60 23.06 0.67
CA ARG A 141 -29.11 24.44 0.67
C ARG A 141 -30.26 24.62 -0.32
N VAL A 142 -30.15 24.03 -1.51
CA VAL A 142 -31.25 23.98 -2.50
C VAL A 142 -32.43 23.16 -1.98
N ALA A 143 -32.19 21.97 -1.40
CA ALA A 143 -33.27 21.16 -0.84
C ALA A 143 -34.00 21.87 0.31
N PHE A 144 -33.25 22.57 1.16
CA PHE A 144 -33.80 23.43 2.21
C PHE A 144 -34.68 24.53 1.61
N ALA A 145 -34.18 25.29 0.63
CA ALA A 145 -34.95 26.33 -0.05
C ALA A 145 -36.23 25.79 -0.71
N MET A 146 -36.13 24.66 -1.43
CA MET A 146 -37.26 23.98 -2.04
C MET A 146 -38.31 23.56 -1.01
N SER A 147 -37.89 23.09 0.17
CA SER A 147 -38.81 22.71 1.24
C SER A 147 -39.66 23.89 1.73
N HIS A 148 -39.22 25.12 1.50
CA HIS A 148 -39.94 26.36 1.83
C HIS A 148 -40.74 26.95 0.66
N LEU A 149 -40.85 26.25 -0.46
CA LEU A 149 -41.77 26.59 -1.53
C LEU A 149 -43.17 26.03 -1.24
N LYS A 150 -44.19 26.63 -1.86
CA LYS A 150 -45.56 26.10 -1.91
C LYS A 150 -46.24 26.53 -3.22
N GLY A 151 -47.30 25.83 -3.60
CA GLY A 151 -48.14 26.23 -4.73
C GLY A 151 -47.34 26.34 -6.03
N ARG A 152 -47.50 27.43 -6.79
CA ARG A 152 -46.89 27.57 -8.12
C ARG A 152 -45.36 27.45 -8.11
N ALA A 153 -44.71 27.96 -7.06
CA ALA A 153 -43.25 27.88 -6.94
C ALA A 153 -42.76 26.45 -6.66
N GLU A 154 -43.52 25.69 -5.88
CA GLU A 154 -43.26 24.28 -5.62
C GLU A 154 -43.45 23.44 -6.89
N ASP A 155 -44.59 23.62 -7.57
CA ASP A 155 -44.90 22.92 -8.83
C ASP A 155 -43.82 23.15 -9.88
N TRP A 156 -43.36 24.40 -10.03
CA TRP A 156 -42.26 24.75 -10.93
C TRP A 156 -40.96 24.02 -10.56
N ALA A 157 -40.55 24.08 -9.28
CA ALA A 157 -39.29 23.52 -8.82
C ALA A 157 -39.27 21.98 -8.97
N PHE A 158 -40.38 21.31 -8.63
CA PHE A 158 -40.49 19.87 -8.80
C PHE A 158 -40.65 19.44 -10.26
N SER A 159 -41.37 20.20 -11.09
CA SER A 159 -41.47 19.92 -12.53
C SER A 159 -40.10 19.96 -13.20
N LYS A 160 -39.24 20.93 -12.87
CA LYS A 160 -37.85 20.97 -13.35
C LYS A 160 -37.06 19.76 -12.84
N ARG A 161 -37.20 19.40 -11.56
CA ARG A 161 -36.49 18.27 -10.94
C ARG A 161 -36.89 16.89 -11.47
N LEU A 162 -38.14 16.74 -11.91
CA LEU A 162 -38.62 15.53 -12.58
C LEU A 162 -38.03 15.36 -13.98
N THR A 163 -37.73 16.47 -14.65
CA THR A 163 -37.11 16.48 -15.98
C THR A 163 -35.60 16.28 -15.90
N ASP A 164 -34.96 16.90 -14.90
CA ASP A 164 -33.53 16.76 -14.62
C ASP A 164 -33.27 16.74 -13.11
N ARG A 165 -32.71 15.63 -12.61
CA ARG A 165 -32.36 15.44 -11.21
C ARG A 165 -31.32 16.45 -10.72
N HIS A 166 -30.52 17.02 -11.61
CA HIS A 166 -29.46 17.99 -11.35
C HIS A 166 -29.77 19.40 -11.87
N CYS A 167 -31.05 19.72 -12.09
CA CYS A 167 -31.49 21.03 -12.61
C CYS A 167 -31.03 22.25 -11.79
N PHE A 168 -30.62 22.05 -10.54
CA PHE A 168 -30.05 23.07 -9.67
C PHE A 168 -28.71 22.60 -9.09
N PRO A 169 -27.58 22.79 -9.81
CA PRO A 169 -26.26 22.32 -9.37
C PRO A 169 -25.68 23.16 -8.23
N SER A 170 -26.16 24.40 -8.06
CA SER A 170 -25.75 25.30 -6.97
C SER A 170 -26.92 26.15 -6.49
N PHE A 171 -26.79 26.69 -5.29
CA PHE A 171 -27.81 27.59 -4.76
C PHE A 171 -27.92 28.88 -5.59
N ALA A 172 -26.81 29.39 -6.12
CA ALA A 172 -26.79 30.55 -7.00
C ALA A 172 -27.57 30.32 -8.30
N VAL A 173 -27.46 29.14 -8.91
CA VAL A 173 -28.23 28.78 -10.11
C VAL A 173 -29.72 28.69 -9.78
N PHE A 174 -30.07 28.07 -8.65
CA PHE A 174 -31.45 28.04 -8.17
C PHE A 174 -32.04 29.44 -7.99
N GLU A 175 -31.30 30.37 -7.36
CA GLU A 175 -31.77 31.74 -7.18
C GLU A 175 -32.00 32.46 -8.52
N THR A 176 -31.07 32.32 -9.46
CA THR A 176 -31.16 32.97 -10.78
C THR A 176 -32.38 32.48 -11.56
N GLU A 177 -32.58 31.17 -11.61
CA GLU A 177 -33.73 30.55 -12.27
C GLU A 177 -35.06 30.95 -11.60
N LEU A 178 -35.09 30.99 -10.27
CA LEU A 178 -36.27 31.38 -9.52
C LEU A 178 -36.62 32.86 -9.75
N LYS A 179 -35.61 33.75 -9.76
CA LYS A 179 -35.79 35.17 -10.11
C LYS A 179 -36.30 35.32 -11.55
N ALA A 180 -35.73 34.58 -12.50
CA ALA A 180 -36.15 34.62 -13.89
C ALA A 180 -37.61 34.17 -14.10
N MET A 181 -38.08 33.20 -13.31
CA MET A 181 -39.45 32.69 -13.42
C MET A 181 -40.50 33.59 -12.75
N PHE A 182 -40.17 34.18 -11.61
CA PHE A 182 -41.15 34.84 -10.73
C PHE A 182 -41.01 36.36 -10.62
N LEU A 183 -39.98 36.97 -11.20
CA LEU A 183 -39.91 38.43 -11.34
C LEU A 183 -40.47 38.86 -12.70
N PRO A 184 -41.14 40.02 -12.77
CA PRO A 184 -41.50 40.60 -14.05
C PRO A 184 -40.23 40.93 -14.86
N PRO A 185 -40.29 40.88 -16.20
CA PRO A 185 -39.23 41.45 -17.02
C PRO A 185 -39.12 42.94 -16.74
N ASN A 186 -37.91 43.39 -16.40
CA ASN A 186 -37.59 44.82 -16.28
C ASN A 186 -37.67 45.51 -17.64
#